data_AF-A0A024WG33-F1
#
_entry.id   AF-A0A024WG33-F1
#
_cell.length_a   1.000
_cell.length_b   1.000
_cell.length_c   1.000
_cell.angle_alpha   90.00
_cell.angle_beta   90.00
_cell.angle_gamma   90.00
#
_symmetry.space_group_name_H-M   'P 1'
#
loop_
_entity.id
_entity.type
_entity.pdbx_description
1 polymer ?
#
loop_
_entity_poly.entity_id
_entity_poly.type
_entity_poly.pdbx_seq_one_letter_code
_entity_poly.pdbx_strand_id
1 'polypeptide(L)'
;MEKQMAQHFDTLHTDIQSDDIPTCICEKSLADKVEKGCLRCGYGLGTVAPTVGLIGSVAVHAWKPLALKATIEKALELNAATIASAAQAAGKIAGEAKGVDVVISALEQLGIKKLCPELLKSIGNKITYYDVEKISKIIIGKYEANCAWNITSATQAMCTDVGTKFKLIGNASGDFFPTGPGITRKVYDIVDNATSSAQRAANAEVAATEVAEKAAIEAAQKEAIEIASYNWYTTIGYSVLAILIIVLIMVIIYLILRYRRKKKMKKKLQYIKLLEE
;
A
#
# COMPACT_ATOMS: atom_id res chain seq x y z
N MET A 1 3.55 46.23 -24.74
CA MET A 1 4.77 46.96 -24.35
C MET A 1 5.86 46.67 -25.38
N GLU A 2 5.65 47.10 -26.63
CA GLU A 2 6.56 46.79 -27.77
C GLU A 2 6.88 48.04 -28.61
N LYS A 3 6.51 49.24 -28.14
CA LYS A 3 6.66 50.50 -28.89
C LYS A 3 7.74 51.45 -28.35
N GLN A 4 8.47 51.09 -27.30
CA GLN A 4 9.56 51.91 -26.76
C GLN A 4 10.97 51.48 -27.20
N MET A 5 11.15 50.30 -27.80
CA MET A 5 12.48 49.81 -28.20
C MET A 5 12.88 50.22 -29.63
N ALA A 6 11.95 50.76 -30.42
CA ALA A 6 12.19 51.17 -31.80
C ALA A 6 12.70 52.62 -31.95
N GLN A 7 12.62 53.45 -30.90
CA GLN A 7 13.00 54.87 -30.96
C GLN A 7 14.40 55.19 -30.41
N HIS A 8 15.14 54.19 -29.93
CA HIS A 8 16.51 54.39 -29.43
C HIS A 8 17.61 53.87 -30.36
N PHE A 9 17.23 53.34 -31.52
CA PHE A 9 18.18 52.83 -32.53
C PHE A 9 18.44 53.82 -33.69
N ASP A 10 17.67 54.91 -33.79
CA ASP A 10 17.77 55.92 -34.85
C ASP A 10 18.71 57.10 -34.52
N THR A 11 19.63 56.95 -33.55
CA THR A 11 20.55 58.06 -33.18
C THR A 11 21.94 57.60 -32.78
N LEU A 12 22.59 56.75 -33.57
CA LEU A 12 24.05 56.77 -33.63
C LEU A 12 24.51 56.80 -35.09
N HIS A 13 24.96 57.99 -35.48
CA HIS A 13 25.61 58.34 -36.73
C HIS A 13 26.64 57.28 -37.16
N THR A 14 26.50 56.84 -38.41
CA THR A 14 27.60 56.37 -39.25
C THR A 14 28.44 57.56 -39.69
N ASP A 15 29.54 57.80 -38.97
CA ASP A 15 30.70 58.51 -39.51
C ASP A 15 31.92 57.64 -39.22
N ILE A 16 32.30 56.82 -40.20
CA ILE A 16 33.60 56.14 -40.23
C ILE A 16 34.34 56.73 -41.42
N GLN A 17 35.25 57.66 -41.13
CA GLN A 17 36.26 58.09 -42.09
C GLN A 17 37.25 56.96 -42.37
N SER A 18 37.64 56.84 -43.63
CA SER A 18 38.21 55.66 -44.28
C SER A 18 39.74 55.56 -44.20
N ASP A 19 40.44 56.20 -43.25
CA ASP A 19 41.90 56.37 -43.38
C ASP A 19 42.78 56.05 -42.15
N ASP A 20 42.32 55.29 -41.16
CA ASP A 20 43.21 54.81 -40.08
C ASP A 20 43.10 53.29 -39.86
N ILE A 21 43.87 52.52 -40.64
CA ILE A 21 44.19 51.11 -40.34
C ILE A 21 45.59 51.05 -39.71
N PRO A 22 45.75 50.79 -38.40
CA PRO A 22 47.03 50.39 -37.85
C PRO A 22 47.17 48.86 -37.89
N THR A 23 48.19 48.42 -38.63
CA THR A 23 48.95 47.16 -38.55
C THR A 23 48.40 46.03 -37.65
N CYS A 24 48.01 44.93 -38.30
CA CYS A 24 47.66 43.63 -37.74
C CYS A 24 48.67 43.12 -36.71
N ILE A 25 48.37 43.29 -35.43
CA ILE A 25 48.76 42.32 -34.40
C ILE A 25 47.62 41.30 -34.36
N CYS A 26 47.91 40.03 -34.67
CA CYS A 26 46.97 38.93 -34.45
C CYS A 26 46.78 38.76 -32.94
N GLU A 27 45.98 39.63 -32.33
CA GLU A 27 45.44 39.43 -31.00
C GLU A 27 44.65 38.12 -31.03
N LYS A 28 44.90 37.25 -30.04
CA LYS A 28 44.32 35.90 -29.93
C LYS A 28 42.86 35.91 -30.35
N SER A 29 42.57 35.16 -31.42
CA SER A 29 41.23 34.91 -31.93
C SER A 29 40.26 34.69 -30.77
N LEU A 30 39.07 35.28 -30.85
CA LEU A 30 37.97 35.06 -29.91
C LEU A 30 37.75 33.57 -29.60
N ALA A 31 38.08 32.68 -30.54
CA ALA A 31 38.06 31.23 -30.34
C ALA A 31 39.03 30.73 -29.25
N ASP A 32 40.25 31.28 -29.14
CA ASP A 32 41.26 30.87 -28.12
C ASP A 32 40.85 31.33 -26.70
N LYS A 33 40.20 32.51 -26.60
CA LYS A 33 39.61 33.01 -25.35
C LYS A 33 38.38 32.20 -24.93
N VAL A 34 37.52 31.83 -25.88
CA VAL A 34 36.35 30.97 -25.64
C VAL A 34 36.79 29.55 -25.25
N GLU A 35 37.82 28.99 -25.89
CA GLU A 35 38.35 27.66 -25.58
C GLU A 35 38.97 27.60 -24.17
N LYS A 36 39.70 28.66 -23.74
CA LYS A 36 40.20 28.78 -22.36
C LYS A 36 39.10 28.99 -21.31
N GLY A 37 38.04 29.72 -21.64
CA GLY A 37 36.86 29.87 -20.79
C GLY A 37 36.12 28.55 -20.61
N CYS A 38 35.95 27.79 -21.71
CA CYS A 38 35.30 26.49 -21.71
C CYS A 38 36.11 25.42 -20.97
N LEU A 39 37.45 25.43 -21.09
CA LEU A 39 38.35 24.55 -20.31
C LEU A 39 38.32 24.83 -18.81
N ARG A 40 38.15 26.10 -18.39
CA ARG A 40 38.01 26.48 -16.99
C ARG A 40 36.65 26.08 -16.40
N CYS A 41 35.57 26.19 -17.17
CA CYS A 41 34.25 25.68 -16.76
C CYS A 41 34.20 24.14 -16.73
N GLY A 42 34.88 23.46 -17.66
CA GLY A 42 34.99 22.00 -17.68
C GLY A 42 35.75 21.41 -16.48
N TYR A 43 36.78 22.11 -15.99
CA TYR A 43 37.54 21.69 -14.80
C TYR A 43 36.72 21.80 -13.50
N GLY A 44 35.80 22.77 -13.43
CA GLY A 44 34.81 22.87 -12.35
C GLY A 44 33.76 21.75 -12.40
N LEU A 45 33.29 21.40 -13.60
CA LEU A 45 32.34 20.29 -13.76
C LEU A 45 32.96 18.91 -13.47
N GLY A 46 34.25 18.72 -13.77
CA GLY A 46 34.97 17.47 -13.48
C GLY A 46 35.18 17.19 -11.98
N THR A 47 35.17 18.23 -11.13
CA THR A 47 35.33 18.12 -9.67
C THR A 47 34.01 18.22 -8.90
N VAL A 48 32.99 18.88 -9.48
CA VAL A 48 31.66 19.05 -8.86
C VAL A 48 30.71 17.91 -9.20
N ALA A 49 30.85 17.24 -10.36
CA ALA A 49 30.01 16.10 -10.72
C ALA A 49 30.01 14.95 -9.68
N PRO A 50 31.15 14.55 -9.08
CA PRO A 50 31.17 13.57 -8.00
C PRO A 50 30.44 14.07 -6.73
N THR A 51 30.58 15.36 -6.40
CA THR A 51 30.01 15.93 -5.17
C THR A 51 28.50 16.14 -5.24
N VAL A 52 27.95 16.54 -6.39
CA VAL A 52 26.50 16.64 -6.61
C VAL A 52 25.88 15.24 -6.66
N GLY A 53 26.59 14.26 -7.24
CA GLY A 53 26.19 12.85 -7.22
C GLY A 53 26.18 12.21 -5.83
N LEU A 54 27.21 12.47 -5.00
CA LEU A 54 27.30 11.92 -3.64
C LEU A 54 26.41 12.66 -2.63
N ILE A 55 26.41 13.99 -2.60
CA ILE A 55 25.64 14.76 -1.62
C ILE A 55 24.14 14.72 -1.96
N GLY A 56 23.82 14.78 -3.27
CA GLY A 56 22.45 14.64 -3.74
C GLY A 56 21.86 13.25 -3.47
N SER A 57 22.63 12.18 -3.69
CA SER A 57 22.15 10.82 -3.38
C SER A 57 21.92 10.60 -1.89
N VAL A 58 22.83 11.05 -1.01
CA VAL A 58 22.67 10.93 0.45
C VAL A 58 21.44 11.69 0.95
N ALA A 59 21.23 12.93 0.50
CA ALA A 59 20.06 13.72 0.88
C ALA A 59 18.74 13.08 0.38
N VAL A 60 18.71 12.60 -0.87
CA VAL A 60 17.54 11.93 -1.45
C VAL A 60 17.25 10.60 -0.76
N HIS A 61 18.27 9.82 -0.40
CA HIS A 61 18.10 8.57 0.35
C HIS A 61 17.54 8.80 1.76
N ALA A 62 17.86 9.93 2.42
CA ALA A 62 17.29 10.29 3.71
C ALA A 62 15.84 10.78 3.61
N TRP A 63 15.47 11.50 2.54
CA TRP A 63 14.15 12.12 2.40
C TRP A 63 13.08 11.19 1.81
N LYS A 64 13.46 10.27 0.92
CA LYS A 64 12.56 9.27 0.32
C LYS A 64 11.72 8.48 1.34
N PRO A 65 12.29 7.87 2.40
CA PRO A 65 11.50 7.12 3.38
C PRO A 65 10.55 8.03 4.17
N LEU A 66 10.94 9.27 4.46
CA LEU A 66 10.12 10.24 5.16
C LEU A 66 8.88 10.64 4.32
N ALA A 67 9.10 10.91 3.03
CA ALA A 67 8.03 11.27 2.10
C ALA A 67 7.05 10.10 1.86
N LEU A 68 7.57 8.87 1.74
CA LEU A 68 6.78 7.65 1.65
C LEU A 68 5.92 7.46 2.90
N LYS A 69 6.53 7.60 4.09
CA LYS A 69 5.83 7.48 5.36
C LYS A 69 4.70 8.50 5.49
N ALA A 70 4.95 9.77 5.18
CA ALA A 70 3.93 10.81 5.22
C ALA A 70 2.77 10.56 4.24
N THR A 71 3.07 9.97 3.06
CA THR A 71 2.04 9.62 2.07
C THR A 71 1.18 8.46 2.54
N ILE A 72 1.79 7.43 3.12
CA ILE A 72 1.08 6.28 3.70
C ILE A 72 0.22 6.71 4.89
N GLU A 73 0.75 7.53 5.80
CA GLU A 73 0.00 8.05 6.95
C GLU A 73 -1.26 8.81 6.48
N LYS A 74 -1.12 9.71 5.51
CA LYS A 74 -2.26 10.44 4.95
C LYS A 74 -3.27 9.52 4.24
N ALA A 75 -2.80 8.48 3.54
CA ALA A 75 -3.68 7.50 2.91
C ALA A 75 -4.46 6.68 3.96
N LEU A 76 -3.81 6.30 5.06
CA LEU A 76 -4.46 5.60 6.17
C LEU A 76 -5.47 6.49 6.89
N GLU A 77 -5.18 7.79 7.09
CA GLU A 77 -6.13 8.75 7.67
C GLU A 77 -7.39 8.89 6.80
N LEU A 78 -7.22 9.03 5.48
CA LEU A 78 -8.34 9.13 4.54
C LEU A 78 -9.21 7.86 4.52
N ASN A 79 -8.59 6.69 4.74
CA ASN A 79 -9.28 5.39 4.75
C ASN A 79 -9.63 4.90 6.17
N ALA A 80 -9.41 5.69 7.22
CA ALA A 80 -9.61 5.23 8.59
C ALA A 80 -11.06 4.77 8.84
N ALA A 81 -12.04 5.52 8.32
CA ALA A 81 -13.45 5.18 8.44
C ALA A 81 -13.83 3.92 7.65
N THR A 82 -13.30 3.75 6.44
CA THR A 82 -13.57 2.58 5.59
C THR A 82 -12.96 1.32 6.22
N ILE A 83 -11.70 1.39 6.67
CA ILE A 83 -11.02 0.32 7.41
C ILE A 83 -11.82 -0.09 8.64
N ALA A 84 -12.22 0.88 9.46
CA ALA A 84 -12.99 0.60 10.68
C ALA A 84 -14.34 -0.05 10.37
N SER A 85 -15.05 0.41 9.33
CA SER A 85 -16.33 -0.16 8.93
C SER A 85 -16.20 -1.61 8.41
N ALA A 86 -15.17 -1.89 7.60
CA ALA A 86 -14.90 -3.22 7.07
C ALA A 86 -14.51 -4.18 8.20
N ALA A 87 -13.63 -3.73 9.10
CA ALA A 87 -13.20 -4.51 10.26
C ALA A 87 -14.36 -4.83 11.21
N GLN A 88 -15.24 -3.87 11.49
CA GLN A 88 -16.44 -4.10 12.31
C GLN A 88 -17.41 -5.07 11.65
N ALA A 89 -17.61 -4.98 10.34
CA ALA A 89 -18.46 -5.90 9.60
C ALA A 89 -17.92 -7.34 9.65
N ALA A 90 -16.62 -7.52 9.38
CA ALA A 90 -15.94 -8.81 9.49
C ALA A 90 -16.01 -9.36 10.93
N GLY A 91 -15.73 -8.52 11.92
CA GLY A 91 -15.85 -8.83 13.34
C GLY A 91 -17.23 -9.32 13.74
N LYS A 92 -18.30 -8.63 13.30
CA LYS A 92 -19.67 -9.04 13.59
C LYS A 92 -19.98 -10.42 13.03
N ILE A 93 -19.59 -10.69 11.78
CA ILE A 93 -19.82 -11.99 11.12
C ILE A 93 -19.08 -13.11 11.87
N ALA A 94 -17.80 -12.91 12.19
CA ALA A 94 -17.00 -13.87 12.93
C ALA A 94 -17.53 -14.12 14.35
N GLY A 95 -17.95 -13.05 15.03
CA GLY A 95 -18.55 -13.14 16.36
C GLY A 95 -19.87 -13.91 16.35
N GLU A 96 -20.78 -13.60 15.43
CA GLU A 96 -22.05 -14.30 15.28
C GLU A 96 -21.85 -15.79 14.95
N ALA A 97 -20.97 -16.11 14.00
CA ALA A 97 -20.63 -17.48 13.66
C ALA A 97 -20.10 -18.25 14.87
N LYS A 98 -19.20 -17.63 15.66
CA LYS A 98 -18.64 -18.28 16.85
C LYS A 98 -19.65 -18.45 17.97
N GLY A 99 -20.51 -17.45 18.19
CA GLY A 99 -21.59 -17.54 19.19
C GLY A 99 -22.54 -18.70 18.88
N VAL A 100 -22.96 -18.83 17.61
CA VAL A 100 -23.80 -19.94 17.13
C VAL A 100 -23.12 -21.29 17.34
N ASP A 101 -21.86 -21.43 16.92
CA ASP A 101 -21.06 -22.65 17.08
C ASP A 101 -20.98 -23.11 18.55
N VAL A 102 -20.72 -22.18 19.48
CA VAL A 102 -20.60 -22.47 20.91
C VAL A 102 -21.94 -22.92 21.51
N VAL A 103 -23.03 -22.21 21.19
CA VAL A 103 -24.37 -22.59 21.68
C VAL A 103 -24.76 -23.97 21.17
N ILE A 104 -24.62 -24.23 19.87
CA ILE A 104 -24.97 -25.53 19.26
C ILE A 104 -24.14 -26.64 19.91
N SER A 105 -22.83 -26.48 20.00
CA SER A 105 -21.93 -27.47 20.59
C SER A 105 -22.28 -27.78 22.05
N ALA A 106 -22.57 -26.75 22.85
CA ALA A 106 -22.96 -26.92 24.24
C ALA A 106 -24.31 -27.65 24.39
N LEU A 107 -25.31 -27.30 23.57
CA LEU A 107 -26.61 -27.97 23.57
C LEU A 107 -26.50 -29.43 23.10
N GLU A 108 -25.64 -29.73 22.13
CA GLU A 108 -25.37 -31.11 21.72
C GLU A 108 -24.79 -31.96 22.86
N GLN A 109 -23.83 -31.41 23.62
CA GLN A 109 -23.27 -32.08 24.80
C GLN A 109 -24.34 -32.34 25.88
N LEU A 110 -25.31 -31.42 26.01
CA LEU A 110 -26.46 -31.57 26.89
C LEU A 110 -27.52 -32.57 26.39
N GLY A 111 -27.32 -33.22 25.25
CA GLY A 111 -28.22 -34.22 24.70
C GLY A 111 -29.40 -33.65 23.91
N ILE A 112 -29.43 -32.33 23.67
CA ILE A 112 -30.51 -31.66 22.95
C ILE A 112 -30.61 -32.12 21.50
N LYS A 113 -29.52 -32.63 20.91
CA LYS A 113 -29.54 -33.24 19.57
C LYS A 113 -30.55 -34.37 19.43
N LYS A 114 -30.71 -35.19 20.48
CA LYS A 114 -31.68 -36.29 20.51
C LYS A 114 -33.09 -35.78 20.81
N LEU A 115 -33.20 -34.75 21.66
CA LEU A 115 -34.48 -34.20 22.11
C LEU A 115 -35.16 -33.32 21.06
N CYS A 116 -34.42 -32.39 20.45
CA CYS A 116 -34.93 -31.43 19.49
C CYS A 116 -33.83 -31.04 18.47
N PRO A 117 -33.60 -31.88 17.45
CA PRO A 117 -32.63 -31.56 16.39
C PRO A 117 -33.04 -30.34 15.56
N GLU A 118 -34.35 -30.05 15.47
CA GLU A 118 -34.88 -28.88 14.75
C GLU A 118 -34.43 -27.56 15.38
N LEU A 119 -34.34 -27.48 16.72
CA LEU A 119 -33.87 -26.29 17.42
C LEU A 119 -32.43 -25.96 17.03
N LEU A 120 -31.54 -26.96 17.01
CA LEU A 120 -30.14 -26.77 16.66
C LEU A 120 -29.96 -26.22 15.25
N LYS A 121 -30.79 -26.66 14.29
CA LYS A 121 -30.80 -26.12 12.92
C LYS A 121 -31.38 -24.71 12.82
N SER A 122 -32.23 -24.32 13.76
CA SER A 122 -32.88 -23.02 13.78
C SER A 122 -32.02 -21.92 14.40
N ILE A 123 -31.07 -22.27 15.28
CA ILE A 123 -30.13 -21.33 15.90
C ILE A 123 -29.15 -20.81 14.85
N GLY A 124 -28.97 -19.49 14.81
CA GLY A 124 -28.13 -18.80 13.83
C GLY A 124 -28.82 -18.50 12.49
N ASN A 125 -30.00 -19.09 12.23
CA ASN A 125 -30.79 -18.78 11.04
C ASN A 125 -32.04 -17.97 11.41
N LYS A 126 -33.00 -18.60 12.12
CA LYS A 126 -34.25 -17.96 12.55
C LYS A 126 -34.19 -17.46 14.00
N ILE A 127 -33.41 -18.13 14.84
CA ILE A 127 -33.25 -17.80 16.26
C ILE A 127 -31.85 -17.25 16.48
N THR A 128 -31.76 -16.05 17.02
CA THR A 128 -30.48 -15.47 17.44
C THR A 128 -29.90 -16.26 18.61
N TYR A 129 -28.60 -16.54 18.59
CA TYR A 129 -27.96 -17.40 19.59
C TYR A 129 -28.07 -16.85 21.02
N TYR A 130 -28.23 -15.54 21.17
CA TYR A 130 -28.35 -14.85 22.45
C TYR A 130 -29.80 -14.75 22.97
N ASP A 131 -30.78 -15.33 22.26
CA ASP A 131 -32.19 -15.32 22.69
C ASP A 131 -32.47 -16.46 23.69
N VAL A 132 -32.04 -16.23 24.93
CA VAL A 132 -32.20 -17.19 26.04
C VAL A 132 -33.66 -17.62 26.19
N GLU A 133 -34.60 -16.69 26.06
CA GLU A 133 -36.03 -16.95 26.27
C GLU A 133 -36.63 -17.87 25.20
N LYS A 134 -36.35 -17.60 23.91
CA LYS A 134 -36.85 -18.49 22.85
C LYS A 134 -36.19 -19.86 22.91
N ILE A 135 -34.89 -19.92 23.14
CA ILE A 135 -34.15 -21.17 23.23
C ILE A 135 -34.69 -22.00 24.40
N SER A 136 -34.82 -21.41 25.59
CA SER A 136 -35.32 -22.11 26.77
C SER A 136 -36.76 -22.58 26.59
N LYS A 137 -37.67 -21.73 26.09
CA LYS A 137 -39.07 -22.10 25.84
C LYS A 137 -39.21 -23.30 24.91
N ILE A 138 -38.43 -23.35 23.83
CA ILE A 138 -38.48 -24.48 22.88
C ILE A 138 -37.97 -25.77 23.55
N ILE A 139 -36.87 -25.70 24.31
CA ILE A 139 -36.32 -26.86 25.01
C ILE A 139 -37.31 -27.36 26.07
N ILE A 140 -37.87 -26.46 26.88
CA ILE A 140 -38.85 -26.79 27.92
C ILE A 140 -40.07 -27.48 27.29
N GLY A 141 -40.68 -26.88 26.27
CA GLY A 141 -41.87 -27.45 25.64
C GLY A 141 -41.62 -28.84 25.02
N LYS A 142 -40.46 -29.04 24.38
CA LYS A 142 -40.08 -30.35 23.83
C LYS A 142 -39.73 -31.37 24.91
N TYR A 143 -39.09 -30.93 25.99
CA TYR A 143 -38.78 -31.77 27.14
C TYR A 143 -40.07 -32.23 27.82
N GLU A 144 -40.98 -31.32 28.13
CA GLU A 144 -42.27 -31.65 28.76
C GLU A 144 -43.13 -32.54 27.87
N ALA A 145 -43.19 -32.28 26.56
CA ALA A 145 -43.97 -33.12 25.63
C ALA A 145 -43.43 -34.56 25.52
N ASN A 146 -42.10 -34.74 25.54
CA ASN A 146 -41.47 -36.05 25.35
C ASN A 146 -41.23 -36.80 26.67
N CYS A 147 -41.14 -36.09 27.79
CA CYS A 147 -40.79 -36.64 29.10
C CYS A 147 -41.97 -36.67 30.09
N ALA A 148 -43.19 -36.35 29.61
CA ALA A 148 -44.45 -36.60 30.33
C ALA A 148 -44.88 -38.07 30.24
N TRP A 149 -45.96 -38.43 30.95
CA TRP A 149 -46.40 -39.81 31.24
C TRP A 149 -46.59 -40.71 29.99
N ASN A 150 -46.27 -42.00 30.12
CA ASN A 150 -46.22 -43.06 29.08
C ASN A 150 -45.05 -42.98 28.09
N ILE A 151 -43.84 -43.23 28.60
CA ILE A 151 -42.59 -43.10 27.86
C ILE A 151 -42.10 -44.47 27.37
N THR A 152 -41.68 -44.57 26.11
CA THR A 152 -40.95 -45.75 25.62
C THR A 152 -39.56 -45.84 26.27
N SER A 153 -38.94 -47.02 26.33
CA SER A 153 -37.59 -47.19 26.92
C SER A 153 -36.53 -46.25 26.32
N ALA A 154 -36.59 -46.01 25.00
CA ALA A 154 -35.70 -45.09 24.30
C ALA A 154 -35.91 -43.62 24.71
N THR A 155 -37.17 -43.20 24.84
CA THR A 155 -37.51 -41.83 25.26
C THR A 155 -37.16 -41.63 26.75
N GLN A 156 -37.26 -42.67 27.58
CA GLN A 156 -36.91 -42.58 29.00
C GLN A 156 -35.40 -42.42 29.22
N ALA A 157 -34.56 -43.12 28.45
CA ALA A 157 -33.12 -42.94 28.48
C ALA A 157 -32.70 -41.52 28.08
N MET A 158 -33.32 -40.95 27.04
CA MET A 158 -33.09 -39.56 26.62
C MET A 158 -33.51 -38.55 27.68
N CYS A 159 -34.71 -38.70 28.24
CA CYS A 159 -35.24 -37.80 29.29
C CYS A 159 -34.40 -37.84 30.56
N THR A 160 -33.86 -39.01 30.90
CA THR A 160 -32.94 -39.19 32.03
C THR A 160 -31.57 -38.56 31.75
N ASP A 161 -31.00 -38.75 30.56
CA ASP A 161 -29.72 -38.14 30.16
C ASP A 161 -29.80 -36.61 30.20
N VAL A 162 -30.80 -36.03 29.53
CA VAL A 162 -31.05 -34.57 29.52
C VAL A 162 -31.36 -34.09 30.94
N GLY A 163 -32.28 -34.76 31.65
CA GLY A 163 -32.66 -34.38 33.02
C GLY A 163 -31.47 -34.38 33.99
N THR A 164 -30.56 -35.35 33.87
CA THR A 164 -29.35 -35.41 34.71
C THR A 164 -28.37 -34.29 34.36
N LYS A 165 -28.12 -34.03 33.07
CA LYS A 165 -27.20 -32.98 32.60
C LYS A 165 -27.68 -31.56 32.91
N PHE A 166 -29.00 -31.36 32.94
CA PHE A 166 -29.64 -30.11 33.37
C PHE A 166 -29.91 -30.05 34.88
N LYS A 167 -29.57 -31.09 35.65
CA LYS A 167 -29.83 -31.22 37.10
C LYS A 167 -31.32 -31.06 37.48
N LEU A 168 -32.20 -31.62 36.67
CA LEU A 168 -33.65 -31.61 36.86
C LEU A 168 -34.14 -32.80 37.67
N ILE A 169 -33.36 -33.88 37.72
CA ILE A 169 -33.68 -35.11 38.44
C ILE A 169 -32.88 -35.12 39.74
N GLY A 170 -33.57 -35.17 40.88
CA GLY A 170 -32.95 -35.30 42.20
C GLY A 170 -32.33 -36.69 42.40
N ASN A 171 -31.12 -36.73 42.95
CA ASN A 171 -30.57 -37.92 43.58
C ASN A 171 -30.64 -37.75 45.11
N ALA A 172 -30.33 -38.80 45.87
CA ALA A 172 -30.44 -38.83 47.33
C ALA A 172 -29.58 -37.79 48.10
N SER A 173 -28.86 -36.87 47.42
CA SER A 173 -27.90 -35.96 48.07
C SER A 173 -27.68 -34.60 47.38
N GLY A 174 -28.51 -34.18 46.42
CA GLY A 174 -28.20 -33.01 45.57
C GLY A 174 -29.31 -31.96 45.39
N ASP A 175 -28.89 -30.70 45.23
CA ASP A 175 -29.72 -29.58 44.76
C ASP A 175 -30.19 -29.85 43.32
N PHE A 176 -31.50 -30.08 43.14
CA PHE A 176 -32.14 -30.21 41.84
C PHE A 176 -32.97 -28.96 41.53
N PHE A 177 -33.08 -28.63 40.25
CA PHE A 177 -33.88 -27.49 39.80
C PHE A 177 -35.22 -27.96 39.23
N PRO A 178 -36.31 -27.19 39.43
CA PRO A 178 -37.52 -27.39 38.65
C PRO A 178 -37.20 -27.26 37.15
N THR A 179 -37.87 -28.04 36.29
CA THR A 179 -37.61 -28.15 34.85
C THR A 179 -37.41 -26.81 34.15
N GLY A 180 -38.38 -25.90 34.24
CA GLY A 180 -38.31 -24.58 33.60
C GLY A 180 -37.11 -23.73 34.06
N PRO A 181 -37.00 -23.44 35.38
CA PRO A 181 -35.87 -22.70 35.95
C PRO A 181 -34.49 -23.33 35.68
N GLY A 182 -34.36 -24.66 35.78
CA GLY A 182 -33.10 -25.37 35.56
C GLY A 182 -32.62 -25.28 34.12
N ILE A 183 -33.53 -25.49 33.16
CA ILE A 183 -33.23 -25.34 31.73
C ILE A 183 -32.87 -23.89 31.41
N THR A 184 -33.67 -22.94 31.89
CA THR A 184 -33.44 -21.51 31.63
C THR A 184 -32.08 -21.05 32.17
N ARG A 185 -31.72 -21.46 33.39
CA ARG A 185 -30.43 -21.14 33.99
C ARG A 185 -29.27 -21.71 33.19
N LYS A 186 -29.35 -22.98 32.79
CA LYS A 186 -28.27 -23.62 32.03
C LYS A 186 -28.11 -23.00 30.63
N VAL A 187 -29.22 -22.66 29.98
CA VAL A 187 -29.21 -21.96 28.69
C VAL A 187 -28.60 -20.57 28.85
N TYR A 188 -28.93 -19.84 29.92
CA TYR A 188 -28.31 -18.55 30.23
C TYR A 188 -26.78 -18.68 30.35
N ASP A 189 -26.27 -19.65 31.13
CA ASP A 189 -24.82 -19.87 31.29
C ASP A 189 -24.14 -20.18 29.94
N ILE A 190 -24.81 -20.94 29.07
CA ILE A 190 -24.32 -21.25 27.73
C ILE A 190 -24.27 -19.98 26.86
N VAL A 191 -25.34 -19.19 26.87
CA VAL A 191 -25.43 -17.96 26.09
C VAL A 191 -24.42 -16.92 26.58
N ASP A 192 -24.19 -16.81 27.88
CA ASP A 192 -23.20 -15.90 28.46
C ASP A 192 -21.78 -16.28 28.02
N ASN A 193 -21.43 -17.57 28.09
CA ASN A 193 -20.15 -18.08 27.58
C ASN A 193 -20.04 -17.89 26.05
N ALA A 194 -21.11 -18.15 25.31
CA ALA A 194 -21.15 -17.94 23.87
C ALA A 194 -20.96 -16.47 23.50
N THR A 195 -21.57 -15.55 24.25
CA THR A 195 -21.42 -14.09 24.07
C THR A 195 -19.98 -13.67 24.34
N SER A 196 -19.37 -14.19 25.41
CA SER A 196 -17.95 -13.97 25.70
C SER A 196 -17.03 -14.51 24.60
N SER A 197 -17.34 -15.69 24.06
CA SER A 197 -16.58 -16.30 22.95
C SER A 197 -16.76 -15.53 21.64
N ALA A 198 -17.99 -15.10 21.34
CA ALA A 198 -18.33 -14.26 20.20
C ALA A 198 -17.59 -12.93 20.23
N GLN A 199 -17.54 -12.25 21.40
CA GLN A 199 -16.81 -10.99 21.54
C GLN A 199 -15.30 -11.18 21.30
N ARG A 200 -14.72 -12.28 21.80
CA ARG A 200 -13.30 -12.59 21.55
C ARG A 200 -13.03 -12.81 20.07
N ALA A 201 -13.88 -13.59 19.39
CA ALA A 201 -13.75 -13.84 17.96
C ALA A 201 -13.94 -12.55 17.14
N ALA A 202 -14.93 -11.73 17.49
CA ALA A 202 -15.17 -10.44 16.83
C ALA A 202 -13.96 -9.51 16.97
N ASN A 203 -13.42 -9.35 18.18
CA ASN A 203 -12.27 -8.48 18.42
C ASN A 203 -11.00 -8.98 17.70
N ALA A 204 -10.80 -10.30 17.65
CA ALA A 204 -9.67 -10.89 16.93
C ALA A 204 -9.78 -10.62 15.43
N GLU A 205 -10.97 -10.78 14.86
CA GLU A 205 -11.22 -10.54 13.42
C GLU A 205 -11.15 -9.05 13.07
N VAL A 206 -11.63 -8.16 13.94
CA VAL A 206 -11.45 -6.70 13.79
C VAL A 206 -9.96 -6.38 13.70
N ALA A 207 -9.15 -6.87 14.64
CA ALA A 207 -7.72 -6.61 14.65
C ALA A 207 -7.02 -7.19 13.40
N ALA A 208 -7.38 -8.40 12.98
CA ALA A 208 -6.84 -9.03 11.78
C ALA A 208 -7.19 -8.24 10.51
N THR A 209 -8.45 -7.81 10.38
CA THR A 209 -8.94 -7.06 9.22
C THR A 209 -8.30 -5.67 9.14
N GLU A 210 -8.18 -4.96 10.27
CA GLU A 210 -7.48 -3.67 10.29
C GLU A 210 -6.02 -3.80 9.83
N VAL A 211 -5.32 -4.83 10.28
CA VAL A 211 -3.93 -5.09 9.88
C VAL A 211 -3.86 -5.40 8.37
N ALA A 212 -4.77 -6.24 7.87
CA ALA A 212 -4.82 -6.60 6.45
C ALA A 212 -5.10 -5.39 5.56
N GLU A 213 -6.10 -4.57 5.90
CA GLU A 213 -6.46 -3.36 5.16
C GLU A 213 -5.34 -2.31 5.18
N LYS A 214 -4.72 -2.08 6.34
CA LYS A 214 -3.56 -1.18 6.46
C LYS A 214 -2.40 -1.65 5.58
N ALA A 215 -2.10 -2.94 5.59
CA ALA A 215 -1.05 -3.53 4.76
C ALA A 215 -1.37 -3.42 3.25
N ALA A 216 -2.62 -3.63 2.86
CA ALA A 216 -3.06 -3.48 1.47
C ALA A 216 -2.90 -2.03 0.98
N ILE A 217 -3.28 -1.04 1.80
CA ILE A 217 -3.10 0.38 1.48
C ILE A 217 -1.61 0.72 1.38
N GLU A 218 -0.79 0.26 2.32
CA GLU A 218 0.66 0.48 2.26
C GLU A 218 1.28 -0.10 0.99
N ALA A 219 0.90 -1.32 0.60
CA ALA A 219 1.36 -1.95 -0.64
C ALA A 219 0.93 -1.15 -1.88
N ALA A 220 -0.35 -0.77 -1.96
CA ALA A 220 -0.88 0.01 -3.07
C ALA A 220 -0.21 1.38 -3.21
N GLN A 221 0.08 2.06 -2.10
CA GLN A 221 0.81 3.35 -2.13
C GLN A 221 2.24 3.17 -2.62
N LYS A 222 2.96 2.12 -2.16
CA LYS A 222 4.32 1.84 -2.62
C LYS A 222 4.35 1.54 -4.12
N GLU A 223 3.42 0.72 -4.60
CA GLU A 223 3.31 0.39 -6.03
C GLU A 223 2.99 1.64 -6.88
N ALA A 224 2.03 2.46 -6.45
CA ALA A 224 1.70 3.71 -7.15
C ALA A 224 2.91 4.67 -7.23
N ILE A 225 3.69 4.77 -6.15
CA ILE A 225 4.91 5.58 -6.11
C ILE A 225 5.99 5.02 -7.04
N GLU A 226 6.18 3.70 -7.07
CA GLU A 226 7.12 3.03 -7.96
C GLU A 226 6.77 3.28 -9.43
N ILE A 227 5.50 3.07 -9.81
CA ILE A 227 4.99 3.33 -11.16
C ILE A 227 5.19 4.79 -11.56
N ALA A 228 4.81 5.72 -10.69
CA ALA A 228 5.01 7.14 -10.94
C ALA A 228 6.50 7.44 -11.16
N SER A 229 7.38 6.93 -10.30
CA SER A 229 8.82 7.15 -10.40
C SER A 229 9.41 6.61 -11.72
N TYR A 230 8.98 5.42 -12.16
CA TYR A 230 9.45 4.81 -13.40
C TYR A 230 9.12 5.69 -14.61
N ASN A 231 7.93 6.27 -14.67
CA ASN A 231 7.53 7.19 -15.75
C ASN A 231 8.39 8.47 -15.82
N TRP A 232 8.86 8.98 -14.68
CA TRP A 232 9.80 10.12 -14.66
C TRP A 232 11.19 9.69 -15.11
N TYR A 233 11.67 8.52 -14.68
CA TYR A 233 12.97 7.98 -15.09
C TYR A 233 13.06 7.69 -16.58
N THR A 234 12.01 7.14 -17.20
CA THR A 234 11.98 6.92 -18.66
C THR A 234 12.12 8.24 -19.41
N THR A 235 11.37 9.25 -19.00
CA THR A 235 11.42 10.60 -19.59
C THR A 235 12.81 11.22 -19.47
N ILE A 236 13.44 11.15 -18.29
CA ILE A 236 14.82 11.63 -18.07
C ILE A 236 15.81 10.81 -18.92
N GLY A 237 15.63 9.48 -18.99
CA GLY A 237 16.45 8.57 -19.79
C GLY A 237 16.48 8.94 -21.26
N TYR A 238 15.32 9.27 -21.85
CA TYR A 238 15.26 9.74 -23.24
C TYR A 238 15.98 11.07 -23.45
N SER A 239 15.88 12.01 -22.51
CA SER A 239 16.62 13.28 -22.59
C SER A 239 18.13 13.06 -22.54
N VAL A 240 18.62 12.17 -21.66
CA VAL A 240 20.05 11.87 -21.56
C VAL A 240 20.55 11.13 -22.80
N LEU A 241 19.78 10.17 -23.31
CA LEU A 241 20.09 9.46 -24.55
C LEU A 241 20.20 10.43 -25.74
N ALA A 242 19.27 11.38 -25.85
CA ALA A 242 19.28 12.41 -26.90
C ALA A 242 20.55 13.28 -26.82
N ILE A 243 20.95 13.71 -25.61
CA ILE A 243 22.19 14.47 -25.40
C ILE A 243 23.42 13.65 -25.82
N LEU A 244 23.50 12.37 -25.45
CA LEU A 244 24.61 11.50 -25.82
C LEU A 244 24.74 11.33 -27.35
N ILE A 245 23.60 11.21 -28.06
CA ILE A 245 23.59 11.12 -29.53
C ILE A 245 24.13 12.41 -30.16
N ILE A 246 23.72 13.59 -29.68
CA ILE A 246 24.22 14.89 -30.18
C ILE A 246 25.73 15.01 -29.97
N VAL A 247 26.23 14.67 -28.77
CA VAL A 247 27.66 14.71 -28.46
C VAL A 247 28.45 13.74 -29.35
N LEU A 248 27.95 12.53 -29.57
CA LEU A 248 28.58 11.56 -30.47
C LEU A 248 28.69 12.10 -31.91
N ILE A 249 27.63 12.70 -32.44
CA ILE A 249 27.64 13.32 -33.78
C ILE A 249 28.68 14.43 -33.84
N MET A 250 28.74 15.31 -32.83
CA MET A 250 29.75 16.37 -32.78
C MET A 250 31.18 15.83 -32.77
N VAL A 251 31.45 14.75 -32.02
CA VAL A 251 32.76 14.09 -31.99
C VAL A 251 33.12 13.50 -33.36
N ILE A 252 32.18 12.83 -34.03
CA ILE A 252 32.39 12.26 -35.36
C ILE A 252 32.71 13.36 -36.39
N ILE A 253 31.91 14.43 -36.43
CA ILE A 253 32.14 15.58 -37.32
C ILE A 253 33.50 16.23 -37.03
N TYR A 254 33.82 16.43 -35.75
CA TYR A 254 35.10 16.97 -35.31
C TYR A 254 36.27 16.10 -35.77
N LEU A 255 36.19 14.78 -35.62
CA LEU A 255 37.23 13.85 -36.07
C LEU A 255 37.38 13.89 -37.60
N ILE A 256 36.30 13.96 -38.37
CA ILE A 256 36.33 14.11 -39.83
C ILE A 256 37.01 15.42 -40.23
N LEU A 257 36.63 16.54 -39.62
CA LEU A 257 37.22 17.85 -39.90
C LEU A 257 38.70 17.90 -39.53
N ARG A 258 39.08 17.34 -38.37
CA ARG A 258 40.48 17.23 -37.93
C ARG A 258 41.30 16.38 -38.89
N TYR A 259 40.74 15.25 -39.35
CA TYR A 259 41.37 14.40 -40.34
C TYR A 259 41.57 15.14 -41.67
N ARG A 260 40.56 15.85 -42.18
CA ARG A 260 40.66 16.67 -43.41
C ARG A 260 41.71 17.77 -43.28
N ARG A 261 41.78 18.49 -42.14
CA ARG A 261 42.81 19.52 -41.91
C ARG A 261 44.21 18.91 -41.93
N LYS A 262 44.44 17.78 -41.23
CA LYS A 262 45.75 17.09 -41.26
C LYS A 262 46.13 16.65 -42.67
N LYS A 263 45.20 16.11 -43.45
CA LYS A 263 45.46 15.70 -44.85
C LYS A 263 45.81 16.90 -45.73
N LYS A 264 45.13 18.04 -45.57
CA LYS A 264 45.42 19.28 -46.31
C LYS A 264 46.82 19.82 -45.99
N MET A 265 47.22 19.79 -44.72
CA MET A 265 48.57 20.22 -44.31
C MET A 265 49.67 19.32 -44.87
N LYS A 266 49.47 17.99 -44.87
CA LYS A 266 50.42 17.04 -45.49
C LYS A 266 50.60 17.29 -46.99
N LYS A 267 49.52 17.59 -47.72
CA LYS A 267 49.61 17.96 -49.14
C LYS A 267 50.38 19.25 -49.35
N LYS A 268 50.14 20.29 -48.54
CA LYS A 268 50.88 21.57 -48.65
C LYS A 268 52.40 21.40 -48.46
N LEU A 269 52.82 20.57 -47.51
CA LEU A 269 54.24 20.27 -47.29
C LEU A 269 54.89 19.58 -48.50
N GLN A 270 54.16 18.76 -49.26
CA GLN A 270 54.67 18.14 -50.48
C GLN A 270 54.82 19.15 -51.63
N TYR A 271 53.88 20.09 -51.78
CA TYR A 271 53.98 21.14 -52.81
C TYR A 271 55.12 22.13 -52.56
N ILE A 272 55.39 22.50 -51.30
CA ILE A 272 56.52 23.37 -50.97
C ILE A 272 57.84 22.70 -51.36
N LYS A 273 57.99 21.40 -51.08
CA LYS A 273 59.19 20.64 -51.45
C LYS A 273 59.43 20.54 -52.96
N LEU A 274 58.37 20.54 -53.78
CA LEU A 274 58.49 20.46 -55.25
C LEU A 274 58.82 21.81 -55.93
N LEU A 275 58.70 22.93 -55.22
CA LEU A 275 59.01 24.27 -55.74
C LEU A 275 60.42 24.73 -55.36
N GLU A 276 61.11 23.98 -54.51
CA GLU A 276 62.45 24.28 -54.00
C GLU A 276 63.55 23.48 -54.76
N GLU A 277 63.14 22.59 -55.68
CA GLU A 277 63.97 21.99 -56.74
C GLU A 277 63.75 22.72 -58.07
#